data_AF-A0A850BCU2-F1
#
_entry.id   AF-A0A850BCU2-F1
#
_cell.length_a   1.000
_cell.length_b   1.000
_cell.length_c   1.000
_cell.angle_alpha   90.00
_cell.angle_beta   90.00
_cell.angle_gamma   90.00
#
_symmetry.space_group_name_H-M   'P 1'
#
loop_
_entity.id
_entity.type
_entity.pdbx_description
1 polymer ?
#
loop_
_entity_poly.entity_id
_entity_poly.type
_entity_poly.pdbx_seq_one_letter_code
_entity_poly.pdbx_strand_id
1 'polypeptide(L)'
;MLVLWYPMILAGCVAGSAALAFLGARLYAVYREPQLRRSLKVLASGLGAEPKGPRFSVVHERLPFEIRLRPAAGGSACIEVSTNLDNVMRDPTDAPMGYRGHPSAKIPGRPTIRLFKKTGWSRLGERLRVVRGANTGDSVFDTTFWIDSDAPDEDVQRVFSEPRARTALLDLINAGAEKITVNDEGAALTASFPVQSEEAINVFTFLTAASGILSAAPFLPVFGVCPPERRRLPLVGSLWVLSLGALLATPLVIASTFYAWPLLSFWSSIPLSGFAAGFAAWTLLVLLIGRLLRSRVGARRHLAGVAVALLVSLPVHGAAAAFSLGMHAMPASIAQGYFEADSLKRAGSSWIWTPLEPVPRPSPTFFKDSPLVIQAASVARGASPAQTLEVYLRLSNESDEPRWFVVPGRADLAGISAGDPIYALGAHELRGRGRVVVVQLLREDGGGSQAFLLPARARISIERLVMTTQYPSLPRLIPMKAFIARRLVLGGMPLEDWIEGSSGSALSDNNAIAADTRQSGRARILNIRAGHDARPMMTIEGEESVGELFLKSPDDPGG
;
A
#
# COMPACT_ATOMS: atom_id res chain seq x y z
N MET A 1 -9.65 4.12 20.12
CA MET A 1 -8.34 3.53 19.79
C MET A 1 -8.17 3.26 18.29
N LEU A 2 -9.09 2.53 17.63
CA LEU A 2 -9.01 2.18 16.19
C LEU A 2 -8.84 3.36 15.20
N VAL A 3 -9.46 4.51 15.47
CA VAL A 3 -9.37 5.71 14.60
C VAL A 3 -7.95 6.32 14.56
N LEU A 4 -7.11 6.03 15.56
CA LEU A 4 -5.75 6.58 15.68
C LEU A 4 -4.67 5.68 15.05
N TRP A 5 -4.91 4.38 14.95
CA TRP A 5 -4.01 3.45 14.27
C TRP A 5 -4.07 3.62 12.75
N TYR A 6 -5.22 4.07 12.23
CA TYR A 6 -5.47 4.13 10.80
C TYR A 6 -4.47 5.00 10.01
N PRO A 7 -4.19 6.27 10.35
CA PRO A 7 -3.23 7.09 9.59
C PRO A 7 -1.78 6.59 9.72
N MET A 8 -1.42 5.93 10.81
CA MET A 8 -0.08 5.37 11.00
C MET A 8 0.12 4.05 10.29
N ILE A 9 -0.87 3.16 10.34
CA ILE A 9 -0.92 1.97 9.49
C ILE A 9 -0.92 2.42 8.04
N LEU A 10 -1.67 3.46 7.68
CA LEU A 10 -1.68 3.99 6.32
C LEU A 10 -0.31 4.56 5.91
N ALA A 11 0.35 5.38 6.74
CA ALA A 11 1.68 5.91 6.44
C ALA A 11 2.75 4.81 6.38
N GLY A 12 2.71 3.84 7.30
CA GLY A 12 3.58 2.67 7.31
C GLY A 12 3.31 1.75 6.12
N CYS A 13 2.06 1.57 5.72
CA CYS A 13 1.67 0.85 4.51
C CYS A 13 2.13 1.60 3.27
N VAL A 14 1.99 2.93 3.19
CA VAL A 14 2.47 3.72 2.03
C VAL A 14 4.00 3.66 1.93
N ALA A 15 4.72 3.85 3.03
CA ALA A 15 6.18 3.74 3.05
C ALA A 15 6.64 2.31 2.75
N GLY A 16 5.98 1.31 3.34
CA GLY A 16 6.23 -0.11 3.09
C GLY A 16 5.93 -0.51 1.65
N SER A 17 4.82 -0.06 1.08
CA SER A 17 4.45 -0.27 -0.32
C SER A 17 5.42 0.45 -1.27
N ALA A 18 5.88 1.66 -0.94
CA ALA A 18 6.90 2.36 -1.73
C ALA A 18 8.25 1.64 -1.69
N ALA A 19 8.68 1.16 -0.51
CA ALA A 19 9.89 0.36 -0.34
C ALA A 19 9.80 -0.98 -1.09
N LEU A 20 8.66 -1.68 -0.98
CA LEU A 20 8.38 -2.92 -1.71
C LEU A 20 8.30 -2.69 -3.22
N ALA A 21 7.72 -1.59 -3.69
CA ALA A 21 7.68 -1.23 -5.10
C ALA A 21 9.09 -0.92 -5.62
N PHE A 22 9.91 -0.20 -4.85
CA PHE A 22 11.30 0.07 -5.20
C PHE A 22 12.14 -1.21 -5.22
N LEU A 23 11.99 -2.08 -4.21
CA LEU A 23 12.65 -3.38 -4.15
C LEU A 23 12.18 -4.27 -5.30
N GLY A 24 10.88 -4.31 -5.58
CA GLY A 24 10.28 -5.02 -6.70
C GLY A 24 10.84 -4.54 -8.04
N ALA A 25 10.94 -3.23 -8.27
CA ALA A 25 11.54 -2.66 -9.48
C ALA A 25 13.03 -3.00 -9.59
N ARG A 26 13.77 -3.03 -8.48
CA ARG A 26 15.18 -3.45 -8.44
C ARG A 26 15.35 -4.93 -8.74
N LEU A 27 14.55 -5.79 -8.10
CA LEU A 27 14.57 -7.24 -8.33
C LEU A 27 14.15 -7.57 -9.76
N TYR A 28 13.14 -6.89 -10.29
CA TYR A 28 12.71 -7.01 -11.68
C TYR A 28 13.84 -6.62 -12.65
N ALA A 29 14.57 -5.53 -12.38
CA ALA A 29 15.72 -5.13 -13.19
C ALA A 29 16.84 -6.18 -13.16
N VAL A 30 17.15 -6.74 -11.99
CA VAL A 30 18.16 -7.81 -11.83
C VAL A 30 17.73 -9.08 -12.56
N TYR A 31 16.45 -9.45 -12.50
CA TYR A 31 15.92 -10.62 -13.19
C TYR A 31 15.95 -10.47 -14.71
N ARG A 32 15.68 -9.26 -15.22
CA ARG A 32 15.57 -8.97 -16.66
C ARG A 32 16.93 -8.73 -17.33
N GLU A 33 17.94 -8.31 -16.58
CA GLU A 33 19.27 -7.99 -17.12
C GLU A 33 19.93 -9.14 -17.94
N PRO A 34 19.91 -10.41 -17.50
CA PRO A 34 20.48 -11.52 -18.26
C PRO A 34 19.78 -11.74 -19.61
N GLN A 35 18.46 -11.57 -19.67
CA GLN A 35 17.68 -11.69 -20.91
C GLN A 35 18.08 -10.60 -21.90
N LEU A 36 18.07 -9.33 -21.45
CA LEU A 36 18.46 -8.20 -22.29
C LEU A 36 19.92 -8.30 -22.76
N ARG A 37 20.83 -8.82 -21.92
CA ARG A 37 22.23 -9.09 -22.32
C ARG A 37 22.32 -10.16 -23.41
N ARG A 38 21.47 -11.19 -23.38
CA ARG A 38 21.41 -12.20 -24.46
C ARG A 38 20.93 -11.57 -25.76
N SER A 39 19.85 -10.78 -25.74
CA SER A 39 19.34 -10.08 -26.92
C SER A 39 20.37 -9.10 -27.48
N LEU A 40 21.07 -8.37 -26.60
CA LEU A 40 22.17 -7.48 -27.01
C LEU A 40 23.32 -8.25 -27.66
N LYS A 41 23.67 -9.43 -27.15
CA LYS A 41 24.71 -10.29 -27.75
C LYS A 41 24.29 -10.77 -29.14
N VAL A 42 23.02 -11.17 -29.32
CA VAL A 42 22.47 -11.55 -30.63
C VAL A 42 22.53 -10.38 -31.62
N LEU A 43 22.09 -9.19 -31.20
CA LEU A 43 22.22 -7.97 -31.99
C LEU A 43 23.67 -7.67 -32.37
N ALA A 44 24.58 -7.69 -31.40
CA ALA A 44 25.99 -7.43 -31.60
C ALA A 44 26.62 -8.41 -32.60
N SER A 45 26.31 -9.72 -32.48
CA SER A 45 26.76 -10.72 -33.44
C SER A 45 26.20 -10.47 -34.85
N GLY A 46 24.92 -10.09 -34.97
CA GLY A 46 24.31 -9.74 -36.26
C GLY A 46 24.92 -8.49 -36.92
N LEU A 47 25.51 -7.59 -36.13
CA LEU A 47 26.22 -6.40 -36.60
C LEU A 47 27.72 -6.65 -36.85
N GLY A 48 28.24 -7.85 -36.58
CA GLY A 48 29.68 -8.13 -36.64
C GLY A 48 30.49 -7.38 -35.56
N ALA A 49 29.88 -7.08 -34.42
CA ALA A 49 30.51 -6.33 -33.34
C ALA A 49 31.44 -7.19 -32.48
N GLU A 50 32.58 -6.65 -32.08
CA GLU A 50 33.56 -7.30 -31.23
C GLU A 50 33.29 -7.02 -29.73
N PRO A 51 33.32 -8.03 -28.85
CA PRO A 51 33.10 -7.83 -27.43
C PRO A 51 34.30 -7.13 -26.75
N LYS A 52 34.04 -6.07 -25.99
CA LYS A 52 35.02 -5.31 -25.21
C LYS A 52 34.54 -5.13 -23.77
N GLY A 53 34.63 -6.20 -22.99
CA GLY A 53 34.10 -6.26 -21.63
C GLY A 53 32.56 -6.17 -21.61
N PRO A 54 31.94 -5.19 -20.93
CA PRO A 54 30.49 -4.99 -20.93
C PRO A 54 29.96 -4.25 -22.17
N ARG A 55 30.82 -3.92 -23.13
CA ARG A 55 30.48 -3.15 -24.35
C ARG A 55 30.73 -4.01 -25.59
N PHE A 56 30.09 -3.66 -26.70
CA PHE A 56 30.35 -4.24 -28.02
C PHE A 56 30.81 -3.12 -28.96
N SER A 57 31.92 -3.33 -29.65
CA SER A 57 32.49 -2.39 -30.61
C SER A 57 32.06 -2.78 -32.03
N VAL A 58 31.40 -1.88 -32.75
CA VAL A 58 30.94 -2.10 -34.13
C VAL A 58 31.44 -0.97 -35.01
N VAL A 59 31.86 -1.28 -36.24
CA VAL A 59 32.21 -0.26 -37.22
C VAL A 59 31.02 -0.04 -38.15
N HIS A 60 30.53 1.19 -38.22
CA HIS A 60 29.44 1.59 -39.11
C HIS A 60 29.85 2.87 -39.85
N GLU A 61 29.72 2.88 -41.18
CA GLU A 61 30.17 3.98 -42.05
C GLU A 61 31.61 4.45 -41.75
N ARG A 62 32.52 3.48 -41.54
CA ARG A 62 33.95 3.69 -41.21
C ARG A 62 34.22 4.33 -39.84
N LEU A 63 33.20 4.55 -39.02
CA LEU A 63 33.35 5.07 -37.66
C LEU A 63 33.09 3.97 -36.62
N PRO A 64 33.91 3.89 -35.55
CA PRO A 64 33.68 2.95 -34.48
C PRO A 64 32.57 3.46 -33.55
N PHE A 65 31.64 2.57 -33.23
CA PHE A 65 30.59 2.76 -32.26
C PHE A 65 30.74 1.74 -31.13
N GLU A 66 30.40 2.15 -29.92
CA GLU A 66 30.23 1.24 -28.78
C GLU A 66 28.74 1.11 -28.46
N ILE A 67 28.28 -0.13 -28.30
CA ILE A 67 26.92 -0.45 -27.83
C ILE A 67 27.04 -1.05 -26.43
N ARG A 68 26.25 -0.55 -25.48
CA ARG A 68 26.15 -1.13 -24.14
C ARG A 68 24.73 -1.07 -23.60
N LEU A 69 24.39 -2.03 -22.73
CA LEU A 69 23.17 -1.95 -21.93
C LEU A 69 23.49 -1.22 -20.62
N ARG A 70 22.71 -0.19 -20.28
CA ARG A 70 22.83 0.52 -19.01
C ARG A 70 21.52 0.43 -18.22
N PRO A 71 21.57 0.14 -16.91
CA PRO A 71 20.39 0.28 -16.07
C PRO A 71 19.98 1.75 -16.00
N ALA A 72 18.70 2.02 -16.26
CA ALA A 72 18.09 3.33 -16.14
C ALA A 72 17.36 3.50 -14.80
N ALA A 73 16.97 4.73 -14.49
CA ALA A 73 16.22 5.02 -13.28
C ALA A 73 14.83 4.36 -13.36
N GLY A 74 14.36 3.76 -12.26
CA GLY A 74 13.05 3.09 -12.22
C GLY A 74 13.06 1.62 -12.65
N GLY A 75 14.23 1.00 -12.82
CA GLY A 75 14.35 -0.42 -13.13
C GLY A 75 14.19 -0.77 -14.61
N SER A 76 14.01 0.22 -15.49
CA SER A 76 14.17 0.05 -16.93
C SER A 76 15.66 -0.09 -17.31
N ALA A 77 15.93 -0.64 -18.48
CA ALA A 77 17.25 -0.63 -19.09
C ALA A 77 17.23 0.27 -20.33
N CYS A 78 18.37 0.81 -20.71
CA CYS A 78 18.56 1.53 -21.97
C CYS A 78 19.68 0.89 -22.78
N ILE A 79 19.53 0.88 -24.11
CA ILE A 79 20.66 0.69 -25.02
C ILE A 79 21.33 2.05 -25.18
N GLU A 80 22.61 2.12 -24.87
CA GLU A 80 23.45 3.26 -25.18
C GLU A 80 24.28 2.93 -26.42
N VAL A 81 24.17 3.76 -27.45
CA VAL A 81 25.03 3.76 -28.63
C VAL A 81 25.90 5.00 -28.54
N SER A 82 27.22 4.85 -28.60
CA SER A 82 28.15 5.96 -28.52
C SER A 82 29.22 5.90 -29.59
N THR A 83 29.73 7.06 -29.98
CA THR A 83 30.97 7.16 -30.78
C THR A 83 31.92 8.13 -30.11
N ASN A 84 33.23 7.94 -30.32
CA ASN A 84 34.23 8.87 -29.85
C ASN A 84 34.27 10.08 -30.80
N LEU A 85 33.92 11.26 -30.29
CA LEU A 85 33.97 12.50 -31.03
C LEU A 85 35.36 12.76 -31.59
N ASP A 86 36.44 12.48 -30.86
CA ASP A 86 37.80 12.69 -31.39
C ASP A 86 38.08 11.87 -32.67
N ASN A 87 37.43 10.70 -32.84
CA ASN A 87 37.54 9.89 -34.06
C ASN A 87 36.77 10.51 -35.23
N VAL A 88 35.64 11.17 -34.96
CA VAL A 88 34.85 11.87 -35.98
C VAL A 88 35.51 13.20 -36.40
N MET A 89 36.27 13.80 -35.48
CA MET A 89 36.75 15.19 -35.61
C MET A 89 38.22 15.29 -36.05
N ARG A 90 38.94 14.17 -36.18
CA ARG A 90 40.31 14.15 -36.71
C ARG A 90 40.36 14.68 -38.14
N ASP A 91 41.35 15.54 -38.38
CA ASP A 91 41.57 16.29 -39.61
C ASP A 91 41.84 15.33 -40.79
N PRO A 92 41.08 15.41 -41.89
CA PRO A 92 41.29 14.59 -43.09
C PRO A 92 42.60 14.86 -43.83
N THR A 93 43.49 15.76 -43.37
CA THR A 93 44.87 15.76 -43.88
C THR A 93 45.63 14.46 -43.56
N ASP A 94 45.16 13.64 -42.62
CA ASP A 94 45.65 12.28 -42.35
C ASP A 94 44.79 11.15 -42.98
N ALA A 95 43.67 11.47 -43.66
CA ALA A 95 42.82 10.48 -44.34
C ALA A 95 42.02 11.11 -45.52
N PRO A 96 42.05 10.52 -46.74
CA PRO A 96 41.77 11.20 -48.02
C PRO A 96 40.29 11.58 -48.33
N MET A 97 39.44 11.83 -47.34
CA MET A 97 38.03 12.23 -47.56
C MET A 97 37.69 13.47 -46.72
N GLY A 98 37.65 14.64 -47.36
CA GLY A 98 37.36 15.93 -46.74
C GLY A 98 35.94 16.01 -46.18
N TYR A 99 35.82 16.11 -44.85
CA TYR A 99 34.52 16.22 -44.16
C TYR A 99 34.30 17.52 -43.38
N ARG A 100 35.19 18.52 -43.47
CA ARG A 100 34.95 19.86 -42.88
C ARG A 100 35.27 21.00 -43.82
N GLY A 101 34.22 21.69 -44.28
CA GLY A 101 34.34 22.96 -45.00
C GLY A 101 34.35 24.21 -44.11
N HIS A 102 34.15 24.07 -42.78
CA HIS A 102 33.97 25.22 -41.89
C HIS A 102 34.80 25.12 -40.59
N PRO A 103 35.38 26.24 -40.11
CA PRO A 103 36.07 26.29 -38.84
C PRO A 103 35.07 26.08 -37.70
N SER A 104 35.10 24.90 -37.06
CA SER A 104 34.28 24.62 -35.89
C SER A 104 34.75 25.47 -34.70
N ALA A 105 33.81 25.95 -33.88
CA ALA A 105 34.15 26.59 -32.62
C ALA A 105 35.00 25.66 -31.75
N LYS A 106 35.97 26.23 -31.02
CA LYS A 106 36.77 25.51 -30.03
C LYS A 106 36.22 25.83 -28.64
N ILE A 107 35.97 24.79 -27.85
CA ILE A 107 35.53 24.96 -26.46
C ILE A 107 36.65 24.55 -25.52
N PRO A 108 37.02 25.41 -24.55
CA PRO A 108 38.02 25.05 -23.55
C PRO A 108 37.50 23.90 -22.68
N GLY A 109 38.14 22.74 -22.77
CA GLY A 109 37.79 21.54 -21.99
C GLY A 109 36.69 20.66 -22.61
N ARG A 110 36.21 19.70 -21.80
CA ARG A 110 35.18 18.71 -22.18
C ARG A 110 34.02 18.74 -21.18
N PRO A 111 33.17 19.78 -21.22
CA PRO A 111 32.03 19.82 -20.30
C PRO A 111 31.09 18.66 -20.60
N THR A 112 30.57 18.05 -19.54
CA THR A 112 29.52 17.04 -19.68
C THR A 112 28.21 17.77 -19.94
N ILE A 113 27.58 17.48 -21.07
CA ILE A 113 26.27 18.01 -21.43
C ILE A 113 25.30 16.85 -21.60
N ARG A 114 24.18 16.90 -20.88
CA ARG A 114 23.14 15.89 -20.94
C ARG A 114 21.85 16.53 -21.40
N LEU A 115 21.34 16.04 -22.52
CA LEU A 115 20.11 16.44 -23.14
C LEU A 115 19.04 15.41 -22.78
N PHE A 116 17.93 15.87 -22.23
CA PHE A 116 16.77 15.04 -21.93
C PHE A 116 15.54 15.63 -22.62
N LYS A 117 14.57 14.78 -22.98
CA LYS A 117 13.26 15.28 -23.39
C LYS A 117 12.63 16.09 -22.26
N LYS A 118 12.19 17.32 -22.57
CA LYS A 118 11.55 18.20 -21.59
C LYS A 118 10.18 17.63 -21.21
N THR A 119 9.97 17.40 -19.93
CA THR A 119 8.72 16.87 -19.37
C THR A 119 7.95 17.98 -18.64
N GLY A 120 6.68 17.74 -18.29
CA GLY A 120 5.91 18.69 -17.45
C GLY A 120 6.63 19.02 -16.14
N TRP A 121 7.29 18.04 -15.53
CA TRP A 121 8.08 18.22 -14.32
C TRP A 121 9.32 19.10 -14.51
N SER A 122 10.01 19.00 -15.65
CA SER A 122 11.15 19.90 -15.90
C SER A 122 10.68 21.34 -16.14
N ARG A 123 9.55 21.53 -16.83
CA ARG A 123 8.91 22.86 -16.99
C ARG A 123 8.51 23.45 -15.65
N LEU A 124 7.95 22.65 -14.74
CA LEU A 124 7.61 23.10 -13.39
C LEU A 124 8.87 23.49 -12.60
N GLY A 125 9.92 22.66 -12.64
CA GLY A 125 11.19 22.95 -11.96
C GLY A 125 11.87 24.23 -12.46
N GLU A 126 11.76 24.53 -13.75
CA GLU A 126 12.23 25.76 -14.37
C GLU A 126 11.40 26.98 -13.93
N ARG A 127 10.06 26.86 -13.92
CA ARG A 127 9.14 27.91 -13.42
C ARG A 127 9.41 28.25 -11.95
N LEU A 128 9.68 27.23 -11.14
CA LEU A 128 10.03 27.39 -9.72
C LEU A 128 11.48 27.86 -9.50
N ARG A 129 12.28 28.02 -10.57
CA ARG A 129 13.72 28.37 -10.53
C ARG A 129 14.56 27.43 -9.66
N VAL A 130 14.09 26.20 -9.46
CA VAL A 130 14.77 25.16 -8.68
C VAL A 130 15.87 24.50 -9.51
N VAL A 131 15.69 24.43 -10.83
CA VAL A 131 16.64 23.83 -11.76
C VAL A 131 17.07 24.89 -12.77
N ARG A 132 18.38 25.03 -13.01
CA ARG A 132 18.90 25.81 -14.15
C ARG A 132 19.01 24.85 -15.33
N GLY A 133 18.23 25.09 -16.37
CA GLY A 133 18.53 24.56 -17.70
C GLY A 133 19.38 25.59 -18.44
N ALA A 134 20.42 25.15 -19.15
CA ALA A 134 21.09 26.02 -20.10
C ALA A 134 20.15 26.29 -21.29
N ASN A 135 20.16 27.52 -21.81
CA ASN A 135 19.34 27.96 -22.93
C ASN A 135 20.25 28.16 -24.15
N THR A 136 19.88 27.57 -25.29
CA THR A 136 20.67 27.60 -26.52
C THR A 136 20.41 28.83 -27.38
N GLY A 137 19.36 29.58 -27.08
CA GLY A 137 18.86 30.70 -27.90
C GLY A 137 17.88 30.26 -28.99
N ASP A 138 17.71 28.95 -29.19
CA ASP A 138 16.75 28.38 -30.14
C ASP A 138 15.51 27.91 -29.40
N SER A 139 14.40 28.65 -29.57
CA SER A 139 13.15 28.36 -28.86
C SER A 139 12.58 26.96 -29.13
N VAL A 140 12.77 26.40 -30.33
CA VAL A 140 12.28 25.05 -30.67
C VAL A 140 13.13 24.00 -29.94
N PHE A 141 14.44 24.20 -29.93
CA PHE A 141 15.36 23.33 -29.20
C PHE A 141 15.12 23.39 -27.69
N ASP A 142 15.00 24.59 -27.11
CA ASP A 142 14.86 24.81 -25.66
C ASP A 142 13.46 24.43 -25.11
N THR A 143 12.44 24.37 -25.97
CA THR A 143 11.11 23.85 -25.59
C THR A 143 11.07 22.32 -25.62
N THR A 144 11.91 21.69 -26.44
CA THR A 144 12.00 20.24 -26.60
C THR A 144 12.97 19.60 -25.62
N PHE A 145 14.11 20.24 -25.37
CA PHE A 145 15.17 19.72 -24.52
C PHE A 145 15.19 20.38 -23.14
N TRP A 146 15.58 19.58 -22.16
CA TRP A 146 16.16 20.07 -20.92
C TRP A 146 17.66 19.73 -20.93
N ILE A 147 18.49 20.75 -20.73
CA ILE A 147 19.96 20.64 -20.80
C ILE A 147 20.54 20.71 -19.38
N ASP A 148 21.15 19.61 -18.94
CA ASP A 148 21.89 19.49 -17.68
C ASP A 148 23.39 19.49 -18.00
N SER A 149 24.11 20.54 -17.63
CA SER A 149 25.54 20.69 -17.92
C SER A 149 26.32 21.31 -16.75
N ASP A 150 27.61 20.96 -16.66
CA ASP A 150 28.59 21.61 -15.78
C ASP A 150 29.31 22.79 -16.45
N ALA A 151 29.11 23.01 -17.75
CA ALA A 151 29.64 24.16 -18.45
C ALA A 151 28.87 25.45 -18.10
N PRO A 152 29.52 26.63 -18.22
CA PRO A 152 28.83 27.91 -18.32
C PRO A 152 27.83 27.91 -19.48
N ASP A 153 26.70 28.62 -19.33
CA ASP A 153 25.65 28.71 -20.36
C ASP A 153 26.22 29.20 -21.72
N GLU A 154 27.23 30.07 -21.71
CA GLU A 154 27.92 30.55 -22.92
C GLU A 154 28.60 29.40 -23.68
N ASP A 155 29.22 28.45 -22.98
CA ASP A 155 29.85 27.30 -23.62
C ASP A 155 28.80 26.31 -24.13
N VAL A 156 27.68 26.15 -23.41
CA VAL A 156 26.55 25.35 -23.90
C VAL A 156 25.95 25.96 -25.17
N GLN A 157 25.78 27.29 -25.21
CA GLN A 157 25.35 28.01 -26.41
C GLN A 157 26.32 27.82 -27.57
N ARG A 158 27.63 27.86 -27.31
CA ARG A 158 28.65 27.57 -28.32
C ARG A 158 28.56 26.13 -28.84
N VAL A 159 28.32 25.13 -27.98
CA VAL A 159 28.13 23.73 -28.40
C VAL A 159 27.00 23.57 -29.38
N PHE A 160 25.88 24.24 -29.11
CA PHE A 160 24.67 24.13 -29.91
C PHE A 160 24.46 25.33 -30.84
N SER A 161 25.52 26.07 -31.18
CA SER A 161 25.42 27.24 -32.07
C SER A 161 25.04 26.86 -33.50
N GLU A 162 25.51 25.70 -33.97
CA GLU A 162 25.26 25.19 -35.31
C GLU A 162 23.83 24.61 -35.47
N PRO A 163 22.97 25.17 -36.33
CA PRO A 163 21.59 24.70 -36.51
C PRO A 163 21.50 23.24 -36.93
N ARG A 164 22.42 22.76 -37.77
CA ARG A 164 22.44 21.37 -38.26
C ARG A 164 22.65 20.37 -37.12
N ALA A 165 23.52 20.69 -36.15
CA ALA A 165 23.69 19.87 -34.96
C ALA A 165 22.38 19.79 -34.16
N ARG A 166 21.69 20.93 -33.97
CA ARG A 166 20.42 21.00 -33.24
C ARG A 166 19.33 20.16 -33.91
N THR A 167 19.18 20.25 -35.23
CA THR A 167 18.22 19.44 -35.99
C THR A 167 18.50 17.95 -35.85
N ALA A 168 19.75 17.51 -36.06
CA ALA A 168 20.11 16.09 -35.94
C ALA A 168 19.87 15.54 -34.52
N LEU A 169 20.10 16.34 -33.49
CA LEU A 169 19.80 15.97 -32.10
C LEU A 169 18.29 15.91 -31.82
N LEU A 170 17.50 16.83 -32.39
CA LEU A 170 16.02 16.78 -32.32
C LEU A 170 15.49 15.51 -32.98
N ASP A 171 16.05 15.14 -34.14
CA ASP A 171 15.67 13.92 -34.86
C ASP A 171 15.94 12.66 -34.04
N LEU A 172 17.07 12.59 -33.33
CA LEU A 172 17.37 11.49 -32.40
C LEU A 172 16.32 11.35 -31.28
N ILE A 173 15.87 12.45 -30.67
CA ILE A 173 14.81 12.41 -29.65
C ILE A 173 13.46 12.02 -30.27
N ASN A 174 13.14 12.55 -31.45
CA ASN A 174 11.90 12.22 -32.16
C ASN A 174 11.87 10.74 -32.57
N ALA A 175 13.04 10.15 -32.84
CA ALA A 175 13.23 8.74 -33.10
C ALA A 175 13.18 7.85 -31.83
N GLY A 176 13.00 8.43 -30.65
CA GLY A 176 12.78 7.69 -29.41
C GLY A 176 13.97 7.67 -28.43
N ALA A 177 15.05 8.42 -28.68
CA ALA A 177 16.08 8.60 -27.68
C ALA A 177 15.50 9.31 -26.45
N GLU A 178 15.79 8.81 -25.25
CA GLU A 178 15.36 9.41 -23.98
C GLU A 178 16.39 10.43 -23.47
N LYS A 179 17.67 10.14 -23.73
CA LYS A 179 18.82 10.89 -23.26
C LYS A 179 19.88 10.93 -24.34
N ILE A 180 20.45 12.10 -24.58
CA ILE A 180 21.66 12.26 -25.40
C ILE A 180 22.72 12.91 -24.52
N THR A 181 23.97 12.44 -24.59
CA THR A 181 25.07 13.03 -23.83
C THR A 181 26.26 13.35 -24.69
N VAL A 182 26.82 14.53 -24.46
CA VAL A 182 28.07 15.01 -25.04
C VAL A 182 29.12 15.01 -23.93
N ASN A 183 30.23 14.34 -24.19
CA ASN A 183 31.37 14.20 -23.30
C ASN A 183 31.08 13.56 -21.91
N ASP A 184 30.09 12.67 -21.82
CA ASP A 184 29.86 11.85 -20.61
C ASP A 184 30.84 10.66 -20.67
N GLU A 185 31.79 10.57 -19.74
CA GLU A 185 32.83 9.52 -19.68
C GLU A 185 33.92 9.59 -20.78
N GLY A 186 34.22 10.77 -21.34
CA GLY A 186 35.29 10.95 -22.33
C GLY A 186 34.90 11.92 -23.43
N ALA A 187 35.52 11.86 -24.61
CA ALA A 187 35.00 12.54 -25.81
C ALA A 187 33.98 11.65 -26.50
N ALA A 188 32.81 11.44 -25.91
CA ALA A 188 31.78 10.59 -26.49
C ALA A 188 30.49 11.38 -26.78
N LEU A 189 29.89 11.12 -27.95
CA LEU A 189 28.48 11.44 -28.20
C LEU A 189 27.70 10.14 -28.04
N THR A 190 26.77 10.12 -27.08
CA THR A 190 26.00 8.91 -26.73
C THR A 190 24.52 9.21 -26.84
N ALA A 191 23.76 8.33 -27.50
CA ALA A 191 22.31 8.33 -27.49
C ALA A 191 21.79 7.11 -26.70
N SER A 192 20.83 7.32 -25.80
CA SER A 192 20.23 6.30 -24.97
C SER A 192 18.77 6.05 -25.36
N PHE A 193 18.43 4.81 -25.69
CA PHE A 193 17.08 4.38 -26.06
C PHE A 193 16.51 3.45 -24.99
N PRO A 194 15.30 3.72 -24.46
CA PRO A 194 14.69 2.88 -23.43
C PRO A 194 14.28 1.52 -23.99
N VAL A 195 14.54 0.47 -23.21
CA VAL A 195 14.26 -0.93 -23.58
C VAL A 195 13.03 -1.43 -22.83
N GLN A 196 11.87 -1.28 -23.48
CA GLN A 196 10.59 -1.74 -22.93
C GLN A 196 10.33 -3.24 -23.14
N SER A 197 10.90 -3.83 -24.19
CA SER A 197 10.83 -5.27 -24.51
C SER A 197 12.18 -5.76 -25.06
N GLU A 198 12.38 -7.09 -25.17
CA GLU A 198 13.55 -7.65 -25.86
C GLU A 198 13.58 -7.24 -27.34
N GLU A 199 12.41 -7.09 -27.97
CA GLU A 199 12.25 -6.67 -29.37
C GLU A 199 12.74 -5.24 -29.62
N ALA A 200 12.80 -4.39 -28.58
CA ALA A 200 13.37 -3.05 -28.70
C ALA A 200 14.90 -3.07 -28.92
N ILE A 201 15.57 -4.19 -28.58
CA ILE A 201 16.98 -4.45 -28.87
C ILE A 201 17.07 -5.05 -30.28
N ASN A 202 17.00 -4.21 -31.29
CA ASN A 202 17.07 -4.63 -32.69
C ASN A 202 18.01 -3.75 -33.52
N VAL A 203 18.28 -4.20 -34.76
CA VAL A 203 19.17 -3.54 -35.70
C VAL A 203 18.66 -2.14 -36.06
N PHE A 204 17.34 -1.95 -36.16
CA PHE A 204 16.75 -0.66 -36.51
C PHE A 204 17.03 0.41 -35.43
N THR A 205 16.90 0.08 -34.14
CA THR A 205 17.26 0.98 -33.03
C THR A 205 18.73 1.40 -33.11
N PHE A 206 19.63 0.44 -33.38
CA PHE A 206 21.06 0.73 -33.55
C PHE A 206 21.32 1.65 -34.75
N LEU A 207 20.79 1.32 -35.92
CA LEU A 207 21.00 2.11 -37.14
C LEU A 207 20.45 3.53 -37.01
N THR A 208 19.29 3.68 -36.37
CA THR A 208 18.67 4.98 -36.08
C THR A 208 19.57 5.81 -35.16
N ALA A 209 20.09 5.20 -34.08
CA ALA A 209 21.01 5.85 -33.17
C ALA A 209 22.33 6.24 -33.86
N ALA A 210 22.93 5.32 -34.62
CA ALA A 210 24.19 5.53 -35.31
C ALA A 210 24.06 6.64 -36.37
N SER A 211 23.03 6.57 -37.23
CA SER A 211 22.78 7.58 -38.27
C SER A 211 22.53 8.98 -37.69
N GLY A 212 21.76 9.08 -36.60
CA GLY A 212 21.56 10.37 -35.94
C GLY A 212 22.83 10.92 -35.27
N ILE A 213 23.65 10.04 -34.68
CA ILE A 213 24.97 10.41 -34.14
C ILE A 213 25.91 10.89 -35.25
N LEU A 214 25.95 10.19 -36.40
CA LEU A 214 26.74 10.59 -37.58
C LEU A 214 26.28 11.92 -38.16
N SER A 215 24.98 12.18 -38.13
CA SER A 215 24.40 13.44 -38.60
C SER A 215 24.72 14.60 -37.66
N ALA A 216 24.83 14.36 -36.35
CA ALA A 216 25.09 15.41 -35.36
C ALA A 216 26.59 15.68 -35.12
N ALA A 217 27.41 14.63 -35.04
CA ALA A 217 28.80 14.71 -34.56
C ALA A 217 29.70 15.67 -35.37
N PRO A 218 29.66 15.73 -36.71
CA PRO A 218 30.51 16.63 -37.51
C PRO A 218 30.27 18.12 -37.23
N PHE A 219 29.07 18.46 -36.74
CA PHE A 219 28.63 19.83 -36.48
C PHE A 219 28.85 20.27 -35.03
N LEU A 220 29.31 19.37 -34.16
CA LEU A 220 29.70 19.73 -32.79
C LEU A 220 31.07 20.44 -32.79
N PRO A 221 31.35 21.29 -31.79
CA PRO A 221 32.63 21.99 -31.68
C PRO A 221 33.77 21.05 -31.29
N VAL A 222 35.00 21.44 -31.61
CA VAL A 222 36.17 20.72 -31.12
C VAL A 222 36.35 21.02 -29.63
N PHE A 223 36.31 19.96 -28.83
CA PHE A 223 36.49 20.04 -27.38
C PHE A 223 37.98 19.94 -27.04
N GLY A 224 38.47 20.89 -26.23
CA GLY A 224 39.85 20.86 -25.74
C GLY A 224 40.13 19.68 -24.81
N VAL A 225 41.38 19.56 -24.36
CA VAL A 225 41.72 18.62 -23.29
C VAL A 225 41.02 19.08 -22.00
N CYS A 226 40.39 18.14 -21.29
CA CYS A 226 39.71 18.46 -20.05
C CYS A 226 40.75 18.98 -19.04
N PRO A 227 40.62 20.21 -18.48
CA PRO A 227 41.42 20.57 -17.33
C PRO A 227 41.14 19.56 -16.21
N PRO A 228 42.14 19.18 -15.40
CA PRO A 228 41.98 18.19 -14.33
C PRO A 228 40.73 18.54 -13.52
N GLU A 229 39.84 17.56 -13.36
CA GLU A 229 38.53 17.67 -12.72
C GLU A 229 38.55 18.79 -11.67
N ARG A 230 37.78 19.87 -11.90
CA ARG A 230 37.45 20.80 -10.81
C ARG A 230 36.82 19.93 -9.73
N ARG A 231 37.60 19.61 -8.69
CA ARG A 231 37.23 18.70 -7.61
C ARG A 231 35.79 19.00 -7.22
N ARG A 232 34.90 18.06 -7.54
CA ARG A 232 33.49 18.17 -7.16
C ARG A 232 33.47 18.36 -5.65
N LEU A 233 33.16 19.58 -5.21
CA LEU A 233 33.13 19.94 -3.79
C LEU A 233 32.33 18.85 -3.04
N PRO A 234 32.87 18.29 -1.93
CA PRO A 234 32.28 17.17 -1.17
C PRO A 234 30.88 17.48 -0.59
N LEU A 235 30.41 18.71 -0.77
CA LEU A 235 29.11 19.25 -0.38
C LEU A 235 27.91 18.37 -0.79
N VAL A 236 27.95 17.72 -1.97
CA VAL A 236 26.86 16.79 -2.34
C VAL A 236 26.89 15.55 -1.46
N GLY A 237 28.07 14.99 -1.21
CA GLY A 237 28.25 13.85 -0.32
C GLY A 237 27.81 14.18 1.11
N SER A 238 28.18 15.36 1.64
CA SER A 238 27.76 15.76 2.98
C SER A 238 26.25 15.98 3.11
N LEU A 239 25.59 16.54 2.08
CA LEU A 239 24.13 16.66 2.06
C LEU A 239 23.44 15.29 2.10
N TRP A 240 23.97 14.27 1.41
CA TRP A 240 23.46 12.91 1.50
C TRP A 240 23.65 12.30 2.88
N VAL A 241 24.84 12.44 3.47
CA VAL A 241 25.12 11.94 4.82
C VAL A 241 24.20 12.58 5.84
N LEU A 242 23.98 13.89 5.78
CA LEU A 242 23.05 14.60 6.68
C LEU A 242 21.60 14.14 6.50
N SER A 243 21.16 13.98 5.25
CA SER A 243 19.79 13.56 4.96
C SER A 243 19.52 12.11 5.37
N LEU A 244 20.50 11.23 5.16
CA LEU A 244 20.44 9.84 5.59
C LEU A 244 20.48 9.74 7.12
N GLY A 245 21.33 10.54 7.79
CA GLY A 245 21.36 10.63 9.24
C GLY A 245 20.01 11.06 9.83
N ALA A 246 19.37 12.07 9.26
CA ALA A 246 18.03 12.51 9.68
C ALA A 246 16.97 11.42 9.45
N LEU A 247 17.03 10.72 8.32
CA LEU A 247 16.12 9.60 8.03
C LEU A 247 16.29 8.45 9.04
N LEU A 248 17.53 8.07 9.35
CA LEU A 248 17.85 7.01 10.31
C LEU A 248 17.54 7.38 11.77
N ALA A 249 17.53 8.68 12.11
CA ALA A 249 17.09 9.15 13.42
C ALA A 249 15.55 9.12 13.59
N THR A 250 14.81 9.09 12.47
CA THR A 250 13.33 9.18 12.48
C THR A 250 12.67 8.02 13.26
N PRO A 251 13.05 6.74 13.10
CA PRO A 251 12.52 5.65 13.92
C PRO A 251 12.73 5.85 15.43
N LEU A 252 13.86 6.42 15.83
CA LEU A 252 14.18 6.68 17.24
C LEU A 252 13.24 7.75 17.82
N VAL A 253 12.98 8.81 17.05
CA VAL A 253 12.02 9.87 17.41
C VAL A 253 10.59 9.34 17.42
N ILE A 254 10.22 8.49 16.46
CA ILE A 254 8.91 7.83 16.44
C ILE A 254 8.75 6.98 17.70
N ALA A 255 9.74 6.14 18.03
CA ALA A 255 9.70 5.28 19.22
C ALA A 255 9.61 6.07 20.52
N SER A 256 10.37 7.16 20.66
CA SER A 256 10.31 8.02 21.85
C SER A 256 8.96 8.73 21.98
N THR A 257 8.40 9.20 20.86
CA THR A 257 7.06 9.83 20.82
C THR A 257 5.96 8.80 21.14
N PHE A 258 6.09 7.55 20.67
CA PHE A 258 5.17 6.46 20.99
C PHE A 258 5.19 6.07 22.46
N TYR A 259 6.35 6.10 23.10
CA TYR A 259 6.44 5.82 24.54
C TYR A 259 5.67 6.87 25.36
N ALA A 260 5.61 8.12 24.88
CA ALA A 260 4.85 9.21 25.50
C ALA A 260 3.36 9.25 25.09
N TRP A 261 2.94 8.42 24.13
CA TRP A 261 1.62 8.45 23.47
C TRP A 261 0.39 8.26 24.37
N PRO A 262 0.39 7.41 25.41
CA PRO A 262 -0.79 7.20 26.25
C PRO A 262 -1.32 8.48 26.91
N LEU A 263 -0.45 9.51 27.03
CA LEU A 263 -0.76 10.76 27.72
C LEU A 263 -1.47 11.79 26.83
N LEU A 264 -1.58 11.59 25.51
CA LEU A 264 -2.14 12.60 24.62
C LEU A 264 -3.05 12.05 23.52
N SER A 265 -4.14 12.77 23.27
CA SER A 265 -4.92 12.66 22.05
C SER A 265 -4.10 13.22 20.88
N PHE A 266 -3.86 12.39 19.87
CA PHE A 266 -3.14 12.76 18.63
C PHE A 266 -3.72 13.98 17.90
N TRP A 267 -4.97 14.31 18.20
CA TRP A 267 -5.73 15.44 17.67
C TRP A 267 -5.67 16.69 18.52
N SER A 268 -4.85 16.70 19.58
CA SER A 268 -4.53 17.94 20.26
C SER A 268 -3.85 18.91 19.28
N SER A 269 -4.07 20.20 19.47
CA SER A 269 -3.55 21.26 18.60
C SER A 269 -2.00 21.28 18.55
N ILE A 270 -1.35 20.79 19.60
CA ILE A 270 0.12 20.81 19.77
C ILE A 270 0.85 19.94 18.72
N PRO A 271 0.62 18.61 18.62
CA PRO A 271 1.29 17.78 17.62
C PRO A 271 0.96 18.22 16.19
N LEU A 272 -0.29 18.64 15.93
CA LEU A 272 -0.69 19.14 14.61
C LEU A 272 0.10 20.41 14.23
N SER A 273 0.27 21.34 15.17
CA SER A 273 1.09 22.53 14.96
C SER A 273 2.57 22.19 14.73
N GLY A 274 3.11 21.19 15.44
CA GLY A 274 4.47 20.70 15.24
C GLY A 274 4.68 20.03 13.88
N PHE A 275 3.72 19.22 13.42
CA PHE A 275 3.72 18.65 12.07
C PHE A 275 3.72 19.75 10.99
N ALA A 276 2.85 20.75 11.14
CA ALA A 276 2.77 21.88 10.21
C ALA A 276 4.08 22.69 10.18
N ALA A 277 4.67 22.97 11.34
CA ALA A 277 5.95 23.66 11.45
C ALA A 277 7.10 22.85 10.81
N GLY A 278 7.13 21.53 11.05
CA GLY A 278 8.12 20.64 10.43
C GLY A 278 7.98 20.56 8.90
N PHE A 279 6.75 20.55 8.38
CA PHE A 279 6.50 20.61 6.94
C PHE A 279 6.88 21.97 6.32
N ALA A 280 6.65 23.07 7.03
CA ALA A 280 7.11 24.39 6.61
C ALA A 280 8.65 24.46 6.56
N ALA A 281 9.33 23.94 7.59
CA ALA A 281 10.79 23.83 7.63
C ALA A 281 11.33 22.97 6.49
N TRP A 282 10.68 21.84 6.19
CA TRP A 282 11.00 21.00 5.04
C TRP A 282 10.94 21.78 3.73
N THR A 283 9.84 22.51 3.50
CA THR A 283 9.63 23.29 2.28
C THR A 283 10.75 24.34 2.11
N LEU A 284 11.07 25.08 3.17
CA LEU A 284 12.15 26.08 3.16
C LEU A 284 13.52 25.44 2.89
N LEU A 285 13.81 24.31 3.53
CA LEU A 285 15.10 23.64 3.38
C LEU A 285 15.27 23.06 1.97
N VAL A 286 14.22 22.46 1.38
CA VAL A 286 14.24 21.98 0.00
C VAL A 286 14.47 23.13 -0.98
N LEU A 287 13.83 24.28 -0.78
CA LEU A 287 14.07 25.48 -1.61
C LEU A 287 15.51 25.98 -1.48
N LEU A 288 16.05 26.01 -0.26
CA LEU A 288 17.43 26.43 -0.01
C LEU A 288 18.44 25.46 -0.65
N ILE A 289 18.27 24.16 -0.45
CA ILE A 289 19.11 23.12 -1.05
C ILE A 289 19.00 23.15 -2.57
N GLY A 290 17.80 23.34 -3.11
CA GLY A 290 17.59 23.52 -4.54
C GLY A 290 18.38 24.71 -5.09
N ARG A 291 18.38 25.83 -4.37
CA ARG A 291 19.17 27.03 -4.73
C ARG A 291 20.67 26.77 -4.69
N LEU A 292 21.16 26.05 -3.68
CA LEU A 292 22.58 25.71 -3.52
C LEU A 292 23.06 24.68 -4.56
N LEU A 293 22.19 23.77 -4.97
CA LEU A 293 22.50 22.74 -5.97
C LEU A 293 22.26 23.22 -7.40
N ARG A 294 21.65 24.38 -7.62
CA ARG A 294 21.17 24.88 -8.92
C ARG A 294 22.21 24.83 -10.06
N SER A 295 23.50 24.92 -9.75
CA SER A 295 24.60 24.92 -10.74
C SER A 295 25.35 23.59 -10.87
N ARG A 296 24.83 22.50 -10.30
CA ARG A 296 25.54 21.20 -10.29
C ARG A 296 24.85 20.17 -11.18
N VAL A 297 25.65 19.47 -11.99
CA VAL A 297 25.17 18.33 -12.79
C VAL A 297 24.57 17.27 -11.90
N GLY A 298 23.38 16.80 -12.25
CA GLY A 298 22.66 15.80 -11.46
C GLY A 298 22.04 16.34 -10.16
N ALA A 299 22.03 17.66 -9.94
CA ALA A 299 21.37 18.30 -8.79
C ALA A 299 19.95 17.80 -8.56
N ARG A 300 19.19 17.55 -9.63
CA ARG A 300 17.81 17.05 -9.54
C ARG A 300 17.72 15.70 -8.82
N ARG A 301 18.63 14.76 -9.09
CA ARG A 301 18.61 13.44 -8.45
C ARG A 301 18.92 13.55 -6.97
N HIS A 302 19.89 14.39 -6.63
CA HIS A 302 20.29 14.64 -5.25
C HIS A 302 19.21 15.40 -4.48
N LEU A 303 18.65 16.46 -5.06
CA LEU A 303 17.55 17.22 -4.48
C LEU A 303 16.32 16.34 -4.26
N ALA A 304 15.96 15.49 -5.22
CA ALA A 304 14.81 14.59 -5.06
C ALA A 304 15.04 13.60 -3.91
N GLY A 305 16.21 12.97 -3.84
CA GLY A 305 16.54 12.04 -2.75
C GLY A 305 16.53 12.72 -1.37
N VAL A 306 17.16 13.89 -1.27
CA VAL A 306 17.20 14.69 -0.05
C VAL A 306 15.81 15.19 0.35
N ALA A 307 15.02 15.70 -0.61
CA ALA A 307 13.67 16.17 -0.36
C ALA A 307 12.76 15.05 0.16
N VAL A 308 12.84 13.85 -0.42
CA VAL A 308 12.06 12.70 0.06
C VAL A 308 12.50 12.28 1.46
N ALA A 309 13.81 12.19 1.73
CA ALA A 309 14.31 11.85 3.05
C ALA A 309 13.86 12.85 4.13
N LEU A 310 13.91 14.14 3.81
CA LEU A 310 13.52 15.22 4.73
C LEU A 310 11.99 15.34 4.89
N LEU A 311 11.21 14.97 3.87
CA LEU A 311 9.75 15.03 3.93
C LEU A 311 9.18 14.09 4.99
N VAL A 312 9.85 12.95 5.19
CA VAL A 312 9.48 11.98 6.23
C VAL A 312 10.00 12.42 7.59
N SER A 313 11.24 12.91 7.67
CA SER A 313 11.87 13.20 8.96
C SER A 313 11.37 14.50 9.61
N LEU A 314 11.34 15.62 8.88
CA LEU A 314 11.11 16.93 9.49
C LEU A 314 9.72 17.12 10.11
N PRO A 315 8.61 16.68 9.49
CA PRO A 315 7.29 16.79 10.12
C PRO A 315 7.21 15.99 11.43
N VAL A 316 7.81 14.80 11.46
CA VAL A 316 7.86 13.95 12.67
C VAL A 316 8.70 14.62 13.77
N HIS A 317 9.86 15.16 13.43
CA HIS A 317 10.71 15.87 14.40
C HIS A 317 10.06 17.17 14.88
N GLY A 318 9.32 17.87 14.02
CA GLY A 318 8.54 19.05 14.39
C GLY A 318 7.43 18.73 15.40
N ALA A 319 6.71 17.63 15.19
CA ALA A 319 5.71 17.14 16.15
C ALA A 319 6.34 16.78 17.50
N ALA A 320 7.47 16.06 17.49
CA ALA A 320 8.20 15.70 18.71
C ALA A 320 8.75 16.94 19.45
N ALA A 321 9.28 17.92 18.73
CA ALA A 321 9.78 19.17 19.32
C ALA A 321 8.66 19.99 19.95
N ALA A 322 7.51 20.14 19.27
CA ALA A 322 6.35 20.82 19.80
C ALA A 322 5.80 20.12 21.06
N PHE A 323 5.82 18.79 21.08
CA PHE A 323 5.47 18.01 22.26
C PHE A 323 6.42 18.30 23.44
N SER A 324 7.73 18.22 23.23
CA SER A 324 8.72 18.50 24.30
C SER A 324 8.57 19.93 24.84
N LEU A 325 8.37 20.91 23.97
CA LEU A 325 8.14 22.30 24.39
C LEU A 325 6.81 22.46 25.14
N GLY A 326 5.75 21.80 24.70
CA GLY A 326 4.46 21.80 25.38
C GLY A 326 4.54 21.20 26.79
N MET A 327 5.26 20.08 26.94
CA MET A 327 5.49 19.45 28.24
C MET A 327 6.29 20.35 29.20
N HIS A 328 7.31 21.05 28.69
CA HIS A 328 8.09 22.00 29.51
C HIS A 328 7.32 23.27 29.87
N ALA A 329 6.34 23.66 29.06
CA ALA A 329 5.48 24.82 29.33
C ALA A 329 4.33 24.52 30.31
N MET A 330 4.04 23.24 30.59
CA MET A 330 3.00 22.89 31.56
C MET A 330 3.47 23.18 33.00
N PRO A 331 2.63 23.82 33.84
CA PRO A 331 2.90 23.94 35.26
C PRO A 331 3.16 22.56 35.87
N ALA A 332 4.20 22.45 36.72
CA ALA A 332 4.60 21.18 37.33
C ALA A 332 3.44 20.46 38.04
N SER A 333 2.49 21.20 38.61
CA SER A 333 1.28 20.68 39.24
C SER A 333 0.35 19.93 38.28
N ILE A 334 0.23 20.38 37.02
CA ILE A 334 -0.61 19.73 36.01
C ILE A 334 0.11 18.48 35.48
N ALA A 335 1.42 18.56 35.25
CA ALA A 335 2.22 17.42 34.82
C ALA A 335 2.16 16.29 35.87
N GLN A 336 2.30 16.62 37.16
CA GLN A 336 2.24 15.67 38.26
C GLN A 336 0.84 15.02 38.38
N GLY A 337 -0.24 15.79 38.23
CA GLY A 337 -1.61 15.25 38.21
C GLY A 337 -1.88 14.29 37.04
N TYR A 338 -1.27 14.51 35.87
CA TYR A 338 -1.36 13.58 34.73
C TYR A 338 -0.59 12.27 34.99
N PHE A 339 0.59 12.34 35.60
CA PHE A 339 1.37 11.15 35.95
C PHE A 339 0.70 10.33 37.06
N GLU A 340 0.05 10.97 38.04
CA GLU A 340 -0.74 10.28 39.06
C GLU A 340 -2.02 9.64 38.50
N ALA A 341 -2.70 10.30 37.55
CA ALA A 341 -3.88 9.72 36.89
C ALA A 341 -3.51 8.53 35.98
N ASP A 342 -2.35 8.56 35.32
CA ASP A 342 -1.86 7.46 34.49
C ASP A 342 -1.30 6.30 35.33
N SER A 343 -0.67 6.58 36.49
CA SER A 343 -0.24 5.53 37.42
C SER A 343 -1.44 4.82 38.06
N LEU A 344 -2.52 5.55 38.38
CA LEU A 344 -3.80 4.96 38.82
C LEU A 344 -4.48 4.14 37.71
N LYS A 345 -4.42 4.59 36.44
CA LYS A 345 -4.90 3.79 35.31
C LYS A 345 -4.06 2.54 35.06
N ARG A 346 -2.73 2.62 35.18
CA ARG A 346 -1.84 1.45 35.03
C ARG A 346 -1.98 0.46 36.19
N ALA A 347 -2.24 0.95 37.40
CA ALA A 347 -2.60 0.11 38.54
C ALA A 347 -3.97 -0.59 38.35
N GLY A 348 -4.89 0.01 37.59
CA GLY A 348 -6.16 -0.59 37.17
C GLY A 348 -6.13 -1.35 35.84
N SER A 349 -5.01 -1.35 35.10
CA SER A 349 -4.89 -1.94 33.76
C SER A 349 -3.78 -3.00 33.65
N SER A 350 -3.45 -3.67 34.75
CA SER A 350 -2.87 -5.00 34.65
C SER A 350 -3.99 -5.94 34.18
N TRP A 351 -3.99 -6.23 32.88
CA TRP A 351 -4.70 -7.38 32.34
C TRP A 351 -4.02 -8.64 32.86
N ILE A 352 -4.26 -8.97 34.12
CA ILE A 352 -4.14 -10.34 34.57
C ILE A 352 -5.35 -11.01 33.95
N TRP A 353 -5.13 -11.86 32.94
CA TRP A 353 -6.02 -13.00 32.78
C TRP A 353 -5.91 -13.76 34.09
N THR A 354 -6.73 -13.40 35.07
CA THR A 354 -7.03 -14.34 36.14
C THR A 354 -7.78 -15.42 35.39
N PRO A 355 -7.24 -16.65 35.27
CA PRO A 355 -8.10 -17.76 34.89
C PRO A 355 -9.24 -17.70 35.91
N LEU A 356 -10.43 -17.30 35.46
CA LEU A 356 -11.63 -17.53 36.24
C LEU A 356 -11.56 -19.01 36.57
N GLU A 357 -11.52 -19.33 37.86
CA GLU A 357 -11.70 -20.70 38.31
C GLU A 357 -12.88 -21.27 37.52
N PRO A 358 -12.78 -22.49 36.98
CA PRO A 358 -13.88 -23.08 36.23
C PRO A 358 -15.12 -22.98 37.10
N VAL A 359 -16.03 -22.08 36.71
CA VAL A 359 -17.29 -21.89 37.43
C VAL A 359 -17.90 -23.29 37.50
N PRO A 360 -18.12 -23.84 38.71
CA PRO A 360 -18.62 -25.20 38.83
C PRO A 360 -19.89 -25.29 38.01
N ARG A 361 -19.97 -26.28 37.12
CA ARG A 361 -21.13 -26.49 36.25
C ARG A 361 -22.38 -26.40 37.14
N PRO A 362 -23.27 -25.43 36.93
CA PRO A 362 -24.46 -25.31 37.76
C PRO A 362 -25.21 -26.63 37.70
N SER A 363 -25.54 -27.19 38.86
CA SER A 363 -26.38 -28.38 38.92
C SER A 363 -27.72 -28.03 38.27
N PRO A 364 -28.18 -28.75 37.24
CA PRO A 364 -29.40 -28.42 36.50
C PRO A 364 -30.62 -28.85 37.31
N THR A 365 -30.93 -28.14 38.39
CA THR A 365 -32.10 -28.41 39.25
C THR A 365 -33.29 -27.50 38.95
N PHE A 366 -33.13 -26.46 38.14
CA PHE A 366 -34.23 -25.62 37.68
C PHE A 366 -34.51 -25.89 36.20
N PHE A 367 -35.77 -26.23 35.86
CA PHE A 367 -36.31 -26.45 34.51
C PHE A 367 -35.95 -27.78 33.82
N LYS A 368 -36.15 -28.93 34.50
CA LYS A 368 -35.89 -30.26 33.90
C LYS A 368 -36.76 -30.57 32.67
N ASP A 369 -37.94 -29.93 32.54
CA ASP A 369 -38.96 -30.28 31.54
C ASP A 369 -39.33 -29.11 30.61
N SER A 370 -38.57 -28.01 30.59
CA SER A 370 -38.83 -26.92 29.64
C SER A 370 -38.26 -27.24 28.25
N PRO A 371 -39.02 -27.02 27.16
CA PRO A 371 -38.54 -27.30 25.80
C PRO A 371 -37.38 -26.39 25.36
N LEU A 372 -37.14 -25.31 26.10
CA LEU A 372 -36.07 -24.35 25.87
C LEU A 372 -35.51 -23.86 27.20
N VAL A 373 -34.19 -24.00 27.39
CA VAL A 373 -33.45 -23.51 28.56
C VAL A 373 -32.25 -22.70 28.08
N ILE A 374 -32.14 -21.46 28.57
CA ILE A 374 -31.06 -20.52 28.22
C ILE A 374 -30.39 -20.06 29.52
N GLN A 375 -29.07 -20.25 29.64
CA GLN A 375 -28.31 -19.91 30.84
C GLN A 375 -27.01 -19.18 30.50
N ALA A 376 -26.72 -18.05 31.14
CA ALA A 376 -25.45 -17.36 30.91
C ALA A 376 -24.29 -18.17 31.51
N ALA A 377 -23.22 -18.33 30.75
CA ALA A 377 -22.00 -19.01 31.16
C ALA A 377 -20.90 -18.02 31.54
N SER A 378 -20.70 -16.96 30.75
CA SER A 378 -19.71 -15.91 31.04
C SER A 378 -20.02 -14.59 30.33
N VAL A 379 -19.39 -13.51 30.79
CA VAL A 379 -19.50 -12.16 30.23
C VAL A 379 -18.11 -11.66 29.87
N ALA A 380 -17.91 -11.29 28.62
CA ALA A 380 -16.69 -10.65 28.16
C ALA A 380 -16.96 -9.17 27.88
N ARG A 381 -16.24 -8.28 28.58
CA ARG A 381 -16.25 -6.83 28.29
C ARG A 381 -15.28 -6.54 27.15
N GLY A 382 -15.81 -6.27 25.97
CA GLY A 382 -15.03 -5.77 24.84
C GLY A 382 -14.69 -4.28 25.00
N ALA A 383 -13.81 -3.76 24.14
CA ALA A 383 -13.51 -2.32 24.05
C ALA A 383 -14.66 -1.49 23.42
N SER A 384 -15.77 -2.15 23.05
CA SER A 384 -17.00 -1.56 22.53
C SER A 384 -18.01 -1.37 23.68
N PRO A 385 -18.93 -0.40 23.61
CA PRO A 385 -20.05 -0.31 24.56
C PRO A 385 -20.95 -1.56 24.54
N ALA A 386 -20.87 -2.42 23.51
CA ALA A 386 -21.53 -3.72 23.50
C ALA A 386 -20.73 -4.77 24.29
N GLN A 387 -21.42 -5.47 25.19
CA GLN A 387 -20.88 -6.63 25.91
C GLN A 387 -21.18 -7.92 25.14
N THR A 388 -20.28 -8.89 25.24
CA THR A 388 -20.46 -10.23 24.65
C THR A 388 -20.82 -11.22 25.76
N LEU A 389 -21.92 -11.94 25.59
CA LEU A 389 -22.41 -12.97 26.49
C LEU A 389 -22.15 -14.34 25.89
N GLU A 390 -21.49 -15.23 26.64
CA GLU A 390 -21.47 -16.66 26.32
C GLU A 390 -22.62 -17.34 27.05
N VAL A 391 -23.45 -18.06 26.31
CA VAL A 391 -24.70 -18.64 26.80
C VAL A 391 -24.71 -20.14 26.53
N TYR A 392 -25.09 -20.91 27.54
CA TYR A 392 -25.46 -22.31 27.42
C TYR A 392 -26.92 -22.40 26.96
N LEU A 393 -27.18 -23.05 25.83
CA LEU A 393 -28.49 -23.20 25.25
C LEU A 393 -28.86 -24.69 25.16
N ARG A 394 -29.99 -25.08 25.74
CA ARG A 394 -30.55 -26.43 25.62
C ARG A 394 -31.93 -26.37 25.01
N LEU A 395 -32.11 -27.08 23.90
CA LEU A 395 -33.37 -27.17 23.16
C LEU A 395 -33.86 -28.62 23.19
N SER A 396 -35.16 -28.81 23.42
CA SER A 396 -35.82 -30.12 23.42
C SER A 396 -37.12 -30.02 22.63
N ASN A 397 -37.16 -30.65 21.46
CA ASN A 397 -38.39 -30.79 20.70
C ASN A 397 -39.15 -32.02 21.19
N GLU A 398 -40.21 -31.83 21.97
CA GLU A 398 -41.04 -32.93 22.44
C GLU A 398 -42.16 -33.30 21.47
N SER A 399 -42.35 -32.54 20.38
CA SER A 399 -43.33 -32.80 19.34
C SER A 399 -42.93 -34.02 18.49
N ASP A 400 -43.93 -34.68 17.91
CA ASP A 400 -43.77 -35.73 16.88
C ASP A 400 -43.51 -35.16 15.48
N GLU A 401 -43.39 -33.84 15.37
CA GLU A 401 -43.09 -33.09 14.14
C GLU A 401 -41.84 -32.23 14.35
N PRO A 402 -41.08 -31.91 13.29
CA PRO A 402 -40.01 -30.92 13.36
C PRO A 402 -40.53 -29.55 13.85
N ARG A 403 -39.72 -28.85 14.65
CA ARG A 403 -40.05 -27.52 15.18
C ARG A 403 -38.88 -26.57 15.07
N TRP A 404 -39.19 -25.31 14.79
CA TRP A 404 -38.25 -24.21 14.81
C TRP A 404 -38.18 -23.60 16.21
N PHE A 405 -36.97 -23.41 16.73
CA PHE A 405 -36.69 -22.69 17.97
C PHE A 405 -35.98 -21.40 17.61
N VAL A 406 -36.59 -20.25 17.86
CA VAL A 406 -35.99 -18.96 17.51
C VAL A 406 -35.54 -18.25 18.77
N VAL A 407 -34.24 -17.96 18.83
CA VAL A 407 -33.54 -17.36 19.97
C VAL A 407 -32.94 -16.03 19.53
N PRO A 408 -33.06 -14.94 20.31
CA PRO A 408 -32.46 -13.67 19.93
C PRO A 408 -30.92 -13.75 19.91
N GLY A 409 -30.29 -13.10 18.93
CA GLY A 409 -28.84 -12.92 18.87
C GLY A 409 -28.33 -11.77 19.75
N ARG A 410 -29.27 -10.96 20.26
CA ARG A 410 -29.03 -9.84 21.17
C ARG A 410 -29.95 -9.92 22.38
N ALA A 411 -29.38 -9.95 23.58
CA ALA A 411 -30.15 -10.16 24.81
C ALA A 411 -31.00 -8.93 25.21
N ASP A 412 -30.69 -7.75 24.68
CA ASP A 412 -31.37 -6.48 24.94
C ASP A 412 -32.45 -6.14 23.90
N LEU A 413 -32.59 -6.93 22.83
CA LEU A 413 -33.60 -6.75 21.81
C LEU A 413 -34.63 -7.87 21.89
N ALA A 414 -35.89 -7.52 21.59
CA ALA A 414 -36.87 -8.54 21.27
C ALA A 414 -36.36 -9.35 20.07
N GLY A 415 -36.51 -10.68 20.12
CA GLY A 415 -36.24 -11.54 18.98
C GLY A 415 -37.07 -11.14 17.76
N ILE A 416 -36.71 -11.68 16.60
CA ILE A 416 -37.48 -11.48 15.37
C ILE A 416 -38.94 -11.88 15.61
N SER A 417 -39.87 -10.98 15.33
CA SER A 417 -41.31 -11.21 15.43
C SER A 417 -41.93 -11.36 14.05
N ALA A 418 -43.17 -11.86 13.97
CA ALA A 418 -43.91 -11.87 12.72
C ALA A 418 -44.05 -10.44 12.18
N GLY A 419 -43.76 -10.25 10.89
CA GLY A 419 -43.75 -8.96 10.21
C GLY A 419 -42.38 -8.26 10.17
N ASP A 420 -41.35 -8.78 10.84
CA ASP A 420 -40.02 -8.18 10.78
C ASP A 420 -39.35 -8.41 9.41
N PRO A 421 -38.71 -7.38 8.82
CA PRO A 421 -37.95 -7.54 7.59
C PRO A 421 -36.60 -8.20 7.86
N ILE A 422 -36.27 -9.24 7.08
CA ILE A 422 -34.97 -9.92 7.15
C ILE A 422 -34.04 -9.37 6.07
N TYR A 423 -32.87 -8.89 6.49
CA TYR A 423 -31.87 -8.27 5.62
C TYR A 423 -30.90 -9.27 5.01
N ALA A 424 -30.45 -10.22 5.83
CA ALA A 424 -29.54 -11.27 5.41
C ALA A 424 -29.82 -12.56 6.17
N LEU A 425 -29.56 -13.68 5.50
CA LEU A 425 -29.75 -15.02 6.02
C LEU A 425 -28.48 -15.84 5.82
N GLY A 426 -28.06 -16.51 6.89
CA GLY A 426 -26.97 -17.50 6.88
C GLY A 426 -27.46 -18.84 7.40
N ALA A 427 -27.37 -19.92 6.62
CA ALA A 427 -27.79 -21.26 7.05
C ALA A 427 -26.58 -22.20 7.21
N HIS A 428 -26.61 -23.01 8.27
CA HIS A 428 -25.61 -24.01 8.59
C HIS A 428 -26.29 -25.32 9.02
N GLU A 429 -25.81 -26.44 8.49
CA GLU A 429 -26.27 -27.77 8.91
C GLU A 429 -25.25 -28.38 9.89
N LEU A 430 -25.72 -28.76 11.08
CA LEU A 430 -24.90 -29.46 12.06
C LEU A 430 -25.02 -30.97 11.84
N ARG A 431 -23.89 -31.65 11.64
CA ARG A 431 -23.83 -33.11 11.47
C ARG A 431 -23.99 -33.82 12.83
N GLY A 432 -24.97 -34.71 12.94
CA GLY A 432 -25.27 -35.53 14.13
C GLY A 432 -26.34 -36.60 13.85
N ARG A 433 -26.81 -37.31 14.89
CA ARG A 433 -28.00 -38.20 14.79
C ARG A 433 -29.25 -37.32 14.64
N GLY A 434 -29.54 -36.92 13.40
CA GLY A 434 -30.58 -35.96 13.04
C GLY A 434 -29.98 -34.70 12.42
N ARG A 435 -30.62 -34.17 11.37
CA ARG A 435 -30.21 -32.91 10.71
C ARG A 435 -30.73 -31.75 11.54
N VAL A 436 -29.84 -31.04 12.24
CA VAL A 436 -30.17 -29.76 12.89
C VAL A 436 -29.74 -28.64 11.96
N VAL A 437 -30.69 -27.79 11.57
CA VAL A 437 -30.41 -26.62 10.72
C VAL A 437 -30.37 -25.39 11.61
N VAL A 438 -29.29 -24.62 11.53
CA VAL A 438 -29.11 -23.35 12.22
C VAL A 438 -29.16 -22.24 11.20
N VAL A 439 -30.06 -21.28 11.41
CA VAL A 439 -30.25 -20.13 10.53
C VAL A 439 -29.99 -18.86 11.32
N GLN A 440 -29.04 -18.04 10.87
CA GLN A 440 -28.82 -16.68 11.33
C GLN A 440 -29.69 -15.73 10.51
N LEU A 441 -30.63 -15.09 11.18
CA LEU A 441 -31.53 -14.10 10.60
C LEU A 441 -31.07 -12.71 11.05
N LEU A 442 -30.63 -11.87 10.12
CA LEU A 442 -30.08 -10.54 10.41
C LEU A 442 -31.08 -9.43 10.04
N ARG A 443 -31.24 -8.44 10.92
CA ARG A 443 -32.01 -7.21 10.70
C ARG A 443 -31.07 -6.04 10.43
N GLU A 444 -31.61 -4.93 9.92
CA GLU A 444 -30.84 -3.73 9.58
C GLU A 444 -30.33 -2.95 10.80
N ASP A 445 -31.04 -3.02 11.92
CA ASP A 445 -30.67 -2.39 13.21
C ASP A 445 -29.50 -3.11 13.92
N GLY A 446 -28.90 -4.11 13.27
CA GLY A 446 -27.88 -4.98 13.87
C GLY A 446 -28.45 -5.96 14.90
N GLY A 447 -29.77 -6.00 15.07
CA GLY A 447 -30.48 -7.08 15.73
C GLY A 447 -30.47 -8.32 14.85
N GLY A 448 -30.41 -9.50 15.46
CA GLY A 448 -30.55 -10.75 14.72
C GLY A 448 -31.18 -11.81 15.60
N SER A 449 -31.62 -12.91 15.03
CA SER A 449 -32.00 -14.12 15.76
C SER A 449 -31.33 -15.33 15.15
N GLN A 450 -31.16 -16.36 15.97
CA GLN A 450 -30.73 -17.68 15.53
C GLN A 450 -31.94 -18.60 15.62
N ALA A 451 -32.31 -19.18 14.49
CA ALA A 451 -33.38 -20.16 14.40
C ALA A 451 -32.77 -21.57 14.27
N PHE A 452 -33.27 -22.51 15.06
CA PHE A 452 -32.81 -23.89 15.09
C PHE A 452 -33.97 -24.80 14.68
N LEU A 453 -33.86 -25.50 13.57
CA LEU A 453 -34.80 -26.55 13.19
C LEU A 453 -34.37 -27.85 13.85
N LEU A 454 -35.18 -28.34 14.78
CA LEU A 454 -34.98 -29.63 15.44
C LEU A 454 -35.91 -30.67 14.85
N PRO A 455 -35.41 -31.89 14.52
CA PRO A 455 -36.26 -33.03 14.20
C PRO A 455 -37.23 -33.38 15.35
N ALA A 456 -38.27 -34.15 15.04
CA ALA A 456 -39.17 -34.71 16.04
C ALA A 456 -38.39 -35.44 17.15
N ARG A 457 -38.77 -35.23 18.40
CA ARG A 457 -38.15 -35.85 19.59
C ARG A 457 -36.64 -35.56 19.78
N ALA A 458 -36.08 -34.58 19.08
CA ALA A 458 -34.66 -34.27 19.16
C ALA A 458 -34.30 -33.36 20.35
N ARG A 459 -33.07 -33.50 20.85
CA ARG A 459 -32.50 -32.65 21.90
C ARG A 459 -31.11 -32.18 21.50
N ILE A 460 -30.82 -30.89 21.68
CA ILE A 460 -29.48 -30.32 21.44
C ILE A 460 -29.05 -29.46 22.63
N SER A 461 -27.75 -29.49 22.90
CA SER A 461 -27.07 -28.68 23.92
C SER A 461 -25.92 -27.93 23.24
N ILE A 462 -25.95 -26.61 23.28
CA ILE A 462 -24.93 -25.72 22.73
C ILE A 462 -24.22 -25.07 23.91
N GLU A 463 -22.94 -25.41 24.09
CA GLU A 463 -22.19 -24.99 25.28
C GLU A 463 -21.80 -23.51 25.28
N ARG A 464 -21.58 -22.94 24.09
CA ARG A 464 -21.04 -21.58 23.91
C ARG A 464 -21.74 -20.87 22.77
N LEU A 465 -22.98 -20.46 23.00
CA LEU A 465 -23.69 -19.57 22.11
C LEU A 465 -23.30 -18.12 22.41
N VAL A 466 -22.77 -17.41 21.43
CA VAL A 466 -22.38 -16.00 21.60
C VAL A 466 -23.58 -15.10 21.30
N MET A 467 -23.94 -14.26 22.28
CA MET A 467 -24.92 -13.18 22.15
C MET A 467 -24.26 -11.84 22.44
N THR A 468 -24.85 -10.74 21.96
CA THR A 468 -24.40 -9.38 22.31
C THR A 468 -25.47 -8.63 23.10
N THR A 469 -25.07 -7.60 23.83
CA THR A 469 -26.01 -6.74 24.57
C THR A 469 -25.45 -5.33 24.72
N GLN A 470 -26.31 -4.31 24.67
CA GLN A 470 -25.94 -2.91 24.93
C GLN A 470 -26.26 -2.47 26.36
N TYR A 471 -26.65 -3.39 27.25
CA TYR A 471 -26.79 -3.03 28.66
C TYR A 471 -25.43 -2.55 29.20
N PRO A 472 -25.35 -1.33 29.78
CA PRO A 472 -24.11 -0.83 30.37
C PRO A 472 -23.68 -1.67 31.58
N SER A 473 -24.66 -2.26 32.27
CA SER A 473 -24.50 -3.26 33.33
C SER A 473 -25.60 -4.31 33.19
N LEU A 474 -25.26 -5.60 33.24
CA LEU A 474 -26.24 -6.67 33.08
C LEU A 474 -27.24 -6.68 34.25
N PRO A 475 -28.55 -6.57 33.98
CA PRO A 475 -29.53 -6.76 35.03
C PRO A 475 -29.50 -8.23 35.50
N ARG A 476 -29.96 -8.48 36.74
CA ARG A 476 -29.98 -9.84 37.32
C ARG A 476 -30.77 -10.83 36.48
N LEU A 477 -31.86 -10.36 35.88
CA LEU A 477 -32.74 -11.10 35.00
C LEU A 477 -32.88 -10.32 33.71
N ILE A 478 -32.48 -10.91 32.59
CA ILE A 478 -32.66 -10.32 31.27
C ILE A 478 -33.89 -10.97 30.62
N PRO A 479 -34.98 -10.22 30.37
CA PRO A 479 -36.14 -10.78 29.68
C PRO A 479 -35.78 -11.03 28.22
N MET A 480 -35.91 -12.28 27.79
CA MET A 480 -35.71 -12.70 26.41
C MET A 480 -37.00 -13.32 25.88
N LYS A 481 -37.37 -12.91 24.67
CA LYS A 481 -38.46 -13.55 23.93
C LYS A 481 -37.86 -14.56 22.97
N ALA A 482 -38.17 -15.83 23.21
CA ALA A 482 -37.90 -16.91 22.28
C ALA A 482 -39.22 -17.64 22.04
N PHE A 483 -39.36 -18.25 20.86
CA PHE A 483 -40.59 -18.92 20.49
C PHE A 483 -40.30 -20.23 19.78
N ILE A 484 -41.28 -21.13 19.86
CA ILE A 484 -41.29 -22.38 19.11
C ILE A 484 -42.32 -22.22 18.01
N ALA A 485 -41.95 -22.52 16.78
CA ALA A 485 -42.85 -22.42 15.64
C ALA A 485 -42.91 -23.77 14.91
N ARG A 486 -44.09 -24.06 14.35
CA ARG A 486 -44.23 -25.19 13.44
C ARG A 486 -43.55 -24.88 12.11
N ARG A 487 -43.71 -23.66 11.60
CA ARG A 487 -43.13 -23.23 10.33
C ARG A 487 -42.66 -21.77 10.41
N LEU A 488 -41.55 -21.52 9.73
CA LEU A 488 -41.05 -20.18 9.46
C LEU A 488 -41.23 -19.90 7.97
N VAL A 489 -41.85 -18.78 7.62
CA VAL A 489 -42.14 -18.41 6.23
C VAL A 489 -41.48 -17.08 5.94
N LEU A 490 -40.63 -17.03 4.92
CA LEU A 490 -39.90 -15.83 4.51
C LEU A 490 -40.33 -15.40 3.11
N GLY A 491 -40.97 -14.23 3.03
CA GLY A 491 -41.48 -13.71 1.75
C GLY A 491 -42.53 -14.63 1.10
N GLY A 492 -43.36 -15.29 1.90
CA GLY A 492 -44.41 -16.20 1.44
C GLY A 492 -43.94 -17.63 1.11
N MET A 493 -42.65 -17.94 1.26
CA MET A 493 -42.11 -19.28 1.04
C MET A 493 -41.58 -19.87 2.36
N PRO A 494 -41.81 -21.17 2.65
CA PRO A 494 -41.21 -21.84 3.80
C PRO A 494 -39.69 -21.67 3.85
N LEU A 495 -39.14 -21.48 5.05
CA LEU A 495 -37.71 -21.23 5.25
C LEU A 495 -36.86 -22.42 4.79
N GLU A 496 -37.39 -23.64 4.95
CA GLU A 496 -36.78 -24.89 4.47
C GLU A 496 -36.59 -24.85 2.95
N ASP A 497 -37.66 -24.51 2.22
CA ASP A 497 -37.64 -24.40 0.75
C ASP A 497 -36.68 -23.29 0.29
N TRP A 498 -36.59 -22.20 1.05
CA TRP A 498 -35.60 -21.13 0.81
C TRP A 498 -34.16 -21.63 0.90
N ILE A 499 -33.86 -22.47 1.90
CA ILE A 499 -32.53 -23.04 2.13
C ILE A 499 -32.21 -24.08 1.05
N GLU A 500 -33.18 -24.91 0.68
CA GLU A 500 -33.02 -25.93 -0.36
C GLU A 500 -32.87 -25.32 -1.75
N GLY A 501 -33.74 -24.37 -2.11
CA GLY A 501 -33.77 -23.72 -3.43
C GLY A 501 -32.54 -22.86 -3.73
N SER A 502 -31.94 -22.25 -2.71
CA SER A 502 -30.69 -21.48 -2.86
C SER A 502 -29.43 -22.33 -2.94
N SER A 503 -29.53 -23.64 -2.65
CA SER A 503 -28.37 -24.52 -2.51
C SER A 503 -27.96 -25.28 -3.78
N GLY A 504 -28.76 -25.21 -4.85
CA GLY A 504 -28.50 -25.92 -6.10
C GLY A 504 -28.29 -27.42 -5.89
N SER A 505 -29.39 -28.17 -5.73
CA SER A 505 -29.45 -29.65 -5.83
C SER A 505 -28.42 -30.44 -5.00
N ALA A 506 -28.60 -30.59 -3.68
CA ALA A 506 -27.93 -31.68 -2.93
C ALA A 506 -28.50 -32.00 -1.51
N LEU A 507 -29.70 -31.56 -1.13
CA LEU A 507 -30.25 -31.86 0.22
C LEU A 507 -31.11 -33.14 0.28
N SER A 508 -31.50 -33.69 -0.87
CA SER A 508 -32.24 -34.94 -0.97
C SER A 508 -31.31 -36.11 -1.30
N ASP A 509 -30.63 -36.67 -0.30
CA ASP A 509 -30.30 -38.10 -0.30
C ASP A 509 -30.20 -38.62 1.15
N ASN A 510 -31.08 -39.58 1.44
CA ASN A 510 -31.14 -40.36 2.67
C ASN A 510 -30.24 -41.57 2.50
N ASN A 511 -29.20 -41.73 3.33
CA ASN A 511 -28.80 -43.05 3.80
C ASN A 511 -27.91 -43.01 5.06
N ALA A 512 -28.18 -43.96 5.94
CA ALA A 512 -27.60 -44.15 7.24
C ALA A 512 -26.13 -44.59 7.16
N ILE A 513 -25.24 -43.91 7.89
CA ILE A 513 -23.97 -44.47 8.34
C ILE A 513 -23.72 -44.00 9.77
N ALA A 514 -23.66 -44.96 10.68
CA ALA A 514 -23.15 -44.77 12.03
C ALA A 514 -21.63 -44.64 11.98
N ALA A 515 -21.09 -43.51 12.40
CA ALA A 515 -19.68 -43.38 12.73
C ALA A 515 -19.49 -42.31 13.81
N ASP A 516 -18.80 -42.73 14.86
CA ASP A 516 -18.31 -41.96 15.99
C ASP A 516 -17.22 -40.98 15.52
N THR A 517 -17.36 -39.66 15.75
CA THR A 517 -16.22 -38.72 15.61
C THR A 517 -16.43 -37.37 16.28
N ARG A 518 -15.52 -37.04 17.20
CA ARG A 518 -15.11 -35.67 17.52
C ARG A 518 -14.30 -35.12 16.34
N GLN A 519 -14.93 -34.52 15.34
CA GLN A 519 -14.22 -33.77 14.29
C GLN A 519 -15.05 -32.58 13.80
N SER A 520 -14.35 -31.46 13.63
CA SER A 520 -14.83 -30.17 13.14
C SER A 520 -15.57 -30.31 11.80
N GLY A 521 -16.88 -30.01 11.83
CA GLY A 521 -17.72 -30.02 10.65
C GLY A 521 -17.33 -28.91 9.66
N ARG A 522 -17.22 -29.26 8.37
CA ARG A 522 -17.23 -28.28 7.27
C ARG A 522 -18.57 -27.55 7.28
N ALA A 523 -18.59 -26.31 7.76
CA ALA A 523 -19.72 -25.41 7.61
C ALA A 523 -19.86 -25.02 6.12
N ARG A 524 -21.00 -25.32 5.49
CA ARG A 524 -21.38 -24.67 4.24
C ARG A 524 -21.99 -23.33 4.62
N ILE A 525 -21.41 -22.23 4.13
CA ILE A 525 -21.88 -20.87 4.42
C ILE A 525 -22.64 -20.41 3.18
N LEU A 526 -23.97 -20.31 3.29
CA LEU A 526 -24.82 -19.65 2.31
C LEU A 526 -25.07 -18.23 2.81
N ASN A 527 -24.35 -17.24 2.27
CA ASN A 527 -24.59 -15.83 2.57
C ASN A 527 -25.50 -15.25 1.50
N ILE A 528 -26.77 -15.04 1.83
CA ILE A 528 -27.74 -14.43 0.92
C ILE A 528 -28.08 -13.05 1.46
N ARG A 529 -27.85 -12.02 0.64
CA ARG A 529 -28.19 -10.62 0.95
C ARG A 529 -29.38 -10.22 0.09
N ALA A 530 -30.50 -9.87 0.72
CA ALA A 530 -31.66 -9.37 -0.01
C ALA A 530 -31.31 -8.02 -0.66
N GLY A 531 -31.73 -7.81 -1.92
CA GLY A 531 -31.62 -6.53 -2.59
C GLY A 531 -32.44 -5.43 -1.89
N HIS A 532 -32.07 -4.17 -2.09
CA HIS A 532 -32.66 -3.05 -1.34
C HIS A 532 -34.17 -2.86 -1.53
N ASP A 533 -34.75 -3.34 -2.63
CA ASP A 533 -36.09 -2.94 -3.08
C ASP A 533 -37.22 -3.93 -2.75
N ALA A 534 -36.92 -5.11 -2.22
CA ALA A 534 -37.94 -6.07 -1.75
C ALA A 534 -37.39 -6.95 -0.62
N ARG A 535 -37.50 -6.48 0.63
CA ARG A 535 -37.08 -7.26 1.80
C ARG A 535 -38.19 -8.26 2.15
N PRO A 536 -37.89 -9.57 2.18
CA PRO A 536 -38.90 -10.55 2.53
C PRO A 536 -39.29 -10.38 4.00
N MET A 537 -40.60 -10.33 4.25
CA MET A 537 -41.16 -10.28 5.60
C MET A 537 -41.21 -11.69 6.19
N MET A 538 -40.89 -11.79 7.48
CA MET A 538 -40.99 -13.03 8.23
C MET A 538 -42.43 -13.28 8.69
N THR A 539 -42.96 -14.48 8.49
CA THR A 539 -44.23 -14.95 9.06
C THR A 539 -43.96 -16.20 9.89
N ILE A 540 -44.60 -16.30 11.05
CA ILE A 540 -44.43 -17.40 12.00
C ILE A 540 -45.76 -18.16 12.05
N GLU A 541 -45.77 -19.44 11.68
CA GLU A 541 -46.97 -20.27 11.71
C GLU A 541 -46.91 -21.27 12.86
N GLY A 542 -48.02 -21.40 13.60
CA GLY A 542 -48.09 -22.28 14.77
C GLY A 542 -47.14 -21.83 15.88
N GLU A 543 -47.13 -20.52 16.17
CA GLU A 543 -46.33 -19.94 17.24
C GLU A 543 -46.83 -20.43 18.60
N GLU A 544 -45.98 -21.16 19.30
CA GLU A 544 -46.12 -21.50 20.71
C GLU A 544 -45.16 -20.59 21.47
N SER A 545 -45.72 -19.57 22.14
CA SER A 545 -44.91 -18.67 22.95
C SER A 545 -44.33 -19.44 24.13
N VAL A 546 -43.02 -19.66 24.11
CA VAL A 546 -42.29 -20.02 25.32
C VAL A 546 -42.22 -18.71 26.09
N GLY A 547 -42.79 -18.64 27.30
CA GLY A 547 -42.92 -17.39 28.06
C GLY A 547 -41.60 -16.61 28.24
N GLU A 548 -41.66 -15.43 28.86
CA GLU A 548 -40.45 -14.62 29.11
C GLU A 548 -39.35 -15.45 29.78
N LEU A 549 -38.25 -15.64 29.06
CA LEU A 549 -37.08 -16.35 29.57
C LEU A 549 -36.22 -15.33 30.30
N PHE A 550 -35.80 -15.65 31.51
CA PHE A 550 -34.90 -14.80 32.26
C PHE A 550 -33.49 -15.36 32.21
N LEU A 551 -32.56 -14.61 31.60
CA LEU A 551 -31.14 -14.93 31.70
C LEU A 551 -30.62 -14.48 33.07
N LYS A 552 -30.15 -15.42 33.89
CA LYS A 552 -29.48 -15.10 35.17
C LYS A 552 -28.06 -14.58 34.91
N SER A 553 -27.70 -13.43 35.48
CA SER A 553 -26.35 -12.89 35.40
C SER A 553 -25.33 -13.82 36.12
N PRO A 554 -24.14 -14.07 35.55
CA PRO A 554 -23.12 -14.91 36.19
C PRO A 554 -22.48 -14.26 37.43
N ASP A 555 -22.65 -12.94 37.61
CA ASP A 555 -22.11 -12.18 38.74
C ASP A 555 -23.02 -12.20 40.00
N ASP A 556 -24.09 -13.01 40.01
CA ASP A 556 -25.00 -13.11 41.16
C ASP A 556 -24.59 -14.27 42.09
N PRO A 557 -23.98 -14.01 43.26
CA PRO A 557 -23.55 -15.04 44.21
C PRO A 557 -24.71 -15.68 44.99
N GLY A 558 -25.94 -15.17 44.87
CA GLY A 558 -27.14 -15.76 45.46
C GLY A 558 -27.77 -16.80 44.53
N GLY A 559 -28.03 -17.99 45.06
CA GLY A 559 -28.74 -19.09 44.37
C GLY A 559 -30.04 -18.66 43.71
#